data_AF-A0A9E5XAJ1-F1
#
_entry.id   AF-A0A9E5XAJ1-F1
#
_cell.length_a   1.000
_cell.length_b   1.000
_cell.length_c   1.000
_cell.angle_alpha   90.00
_cell.angle_beta   90.00
_cell.angle_gamma   90.00
#
_symmetry.space_group_name_H-M   'P 1'
#
loop_
_entity.id
_entity.type
_entity.pdbx_description
1 polymer ?
#
loop_
_entity_poly.entity_id
_entity_poly.type
_entity_poly.pdbx_seq_one_letter_code
_entity_poly.pdbx_strand_id
1 'polypeptide(L)'
;MRSISAVSALLLIVMMVPPAAAQETTTSGPYRSVTIVPGDGVTLSWNGRHYAGSLEVTSASDGLVLLDHVGVDDYLLGIQEVPFSWPEAALQAQAVAARTYLAWTLRRGRAGSGKTYGFDICASSACQVYGGLDQVASAAGKRWEAAVESTSGQLLLYKGRPALAMYSSTTGGRTRNYEDVYAGRSPIPYLRAVPSPGEESAFADWRYEVRGSILEDVLRDAGLIDGVLVDVVVTETEDGGGPWKVEIRSTGGTTRMTATEFRGVMNRWGPRAHPDIFPASRPDGGPYPQTVLSPTFDVRKQWHFPDSFRSGYIDVYPVYEFEGHGWGHMVGMSQYGAKAMAEAGKDYGQILSHYYTGLAPEAADDLLPEAITVGLDWKEQTLRISADGPVSVVVDGQTIAADAIGSWRFTYEGGVMLIPPEGFGLPPTLRDVPEMITGTTGRSLLVSVTVTAPARVRLVVFRGAQVVTETPWKTREAGPVSLIWDGAATGEVAAPGPYRLMVEARNTEGSATVFLTAVLTD
;
A
#
# COMPACT_ATOMS: atom_id res chain seq x y z
N MET A 1 -17.41 -70.10 12.40
CA MET A 1 -16.35 -69.11 12.70
C MET A 1 -16.81 -67.76 12.19
N ARG A 2 -17.28 -66.89 13.09
CA ARG A 2 -17.71 -65.51 12.81
C ARG A 2 -16.58 -64.60 13.28
N SER A 3 -15.92 -63.87 12.37
CA SER A 3 -14.92 -62.86 12.74
C SER A 3 -15.61 -61.51 12.90
N ILE A 4 -15.51 -60.97 14.12
CA ILE A 4 -15.94 -59.65 14.53
C ILE A 4 -14.87 -58.64 14.07
N SER A 5 -15.25 -57.69 13.22
CA SER A 5 -14.42 -56.51 12.92
C SER A 5 -14.69 -55.44 13.98
N ALA A 6 -13.69 -55.16 14.82
CA ALA A 6 -13.73 -54.07 15.77
C ALA A 6 -13.48 -52.74 15.05
N VAL A 7 -14.47 -51.85 15.08
CA VAL A 7 -14.33 -50.44 14.72
C VAL A 7 -13.84 -49.71 15.97
N SER A 8 -12.60 -49.25 15.95
CA SER A 8 -12.06 -48.37 17.00
C SER A 8 -12.64 -46.96 16.81
N ALA A 9 -13.65 -46.63 17.60
CA ALA A 9 -14.12 -45.26 17.76
C ALA A 9 -13.11 -44.49 18.63
N LEU A 10 -12.38 -43.55 18.03
CA LEU A 10 -11.54 -42.60 18.74
C LEU A 10 -12.47 -41.53 19.35
N LEU A 11 -12.71 -41.62 20.65
CA LEU A 11 -13.50 -40.66 21.39
C LEU A 11 -12.69 -39.36 21.53
N LEU A 12 -13.02 -38.33 20.74
CA LEU A 12 -12.48 -36.98 20.92
C LEU A 12 -13.16 -36.38 22.16
N ILE A 13 -12.47 -36.41 23.30
CA ILE A 13 -12.91 -35.70 24.50
C ILE A 13 -12.59 -34.21 24.27
N VAL A 14 -13.57 -33.47 23.75
CA VAL A 14 -13.55 -32.01 23.80
C VAL A 14 -13.83 -31.63 25.25
N MET A 15 -12.79 -31.30 26.01
CA MET A 15 -12.97 -30.64 27.30
C MET A 15 -13.54 -29.25 27.03
N MET A 16 -14.82 -29.04 27.33
CA MET A 16 -15.40 -27.70 27.41
C MET A 16 -14.75 -26.96 28.58
N VAL A 17 -13.78 -26.10 28.27
CA VAL A 17 -13.26 -25.10 29.20
C VAL A 17 -14.31 -23.99 29.30
N PRO A 18 -14.74 -23.56 30.50
CA PRO A 18 -15.68 -22.44 30.64
C PRO A 18 -15.06 -21.14 30.06
N PRO A 19 -15.85 -20.28 29.40
CA PRO A 19 -15.36 -19.16 28.57
C PRO A 19 -14.46 -18.15 29.32
N ALA A 20 -14.69 -17.97 30.63
CA ALA A 20 -13.86 -17.09 31.46
C ALA A 20 -12.44 -17.64 31.71
N ALA A 21 -12.23 -18.96 31.72
CA ALA A 21 -10.92 -19.56 31.92
C ALA A 21 -10.07 -19.61 30.63
N ALA A 22 -10.71 -19.59 29.46
CA ALA A 22 -10.04 -19.41 28.18
C ALA A 22 -9.47 -17.99 28.02
N GLN A 23 -10.10 -16.99 28.65
CA GLN A 23 -9.75 -15.57 28.52
C GLN A 23 -8.38 -15.20 29.11
N GLU A 24 -7.89 -15.94 30.13
CA GLU A 24 -6.58 -15.71 30.77
C GLU A 24 -5.45 -16.59 30.20
N THR A 25 -5.75 -17.66 29.44
CA THR A 25 -4.75 -18.63 29.00
C THR A 25 -4.46 -18.62 27.49
N THR A 26 -5.26 -17.96 26.65
CA THR A 26 -5.06 -17.93 25.18
C THR A 26 -4.69 -16.55 24.61
N THR A 27 -4.39 -15.57 25.45
CA THR A 27 -4.31 -14.13 25.07
C THR A 27 -3.06 -13.40 25.58
N SER A 28 -2.04 -14.12 26.06
CA SER A 28 -0.74 -13.50 26.36
C SER A 28 0.39 -14.32 25.76
N GLY A 29 1.07 -13.70 24.79
CA GLY A 29 2.29 -14.22 24.18
C GLY A 29 3.49 -14.15 25.13
N PRO A 30 4.73 -14.08 24.62
CA PRO A 30 5.06 -13.81 23.21
C PRO A 30 4.84 -15.04 22.31
N TYR A 31 4.03 -14.86 21.26
CA TYR A 31 3.88 -15.82 20.15
C TYR A 31 4.95 -15.57 19.08
N ARG A 32 5.23 -16.60 18.26
CA ARG A 32 6.14 -16.42 17.11
C ARG A 32 5.42 -15.74 15.94
N SER A 33 4.16 -16.08 15.75
CA SER A 33 3.32 -15.62 14.65
C SER A 33 1.84 -15.61 15.04
N VAL A 34 1.11 -14.61 14.57
CA VAL A 34 -0.35 -14.57 14.62
C VAL A 34 -0.88 -14.16 13.27
N THR A 35 -1.70 -15.01 12.65
CA THR A 35 -2.33 -14.74 11.35
C THR A 35 -3.82 -14.51 11.54
N ILE A 36 -4.31 -13.40 10.98
CA ILE A 36 -5.73 -13.14 10.79
C ILE A 36 -6.08 -13.61 9.38
N VAL A 37 -6.97 -14.59 9.28
CA VAL A 37 -7.40 -15.18 8.01
C VAL A 37 -8.83 -14.69 7.73
N PRO A 38 -9.07 -13.98 6.62
CA PRO A 38 -10.42 -13.56 6.26
C PRO A 38 -11.28 -14.75 5.86
N GLY A 39 -12.59 -14.70 6.18
CA GLY A 39 -13.56 -15.59 5.56
C GLY A 39 -13.81 -15.26 4.09
N ASP A 40 -14.56 -16.11 3.38
CA ASP A 40 -14.87 -15.90 1.97
C ASP A 40 -15.54 -14.53 1.72
N GLY A 41 -14.96 -13.76 0.79
CA GLY A 41 -15.45 -12.42 0.44
C GLY A 41 -15.24 -11.36 1.52
N VAL A 42 -14.47 -11.66 2.57
CA VAL A 42 -14.08 -10.70 3.61
C VAL A 42 -12.72 -10.10 3.25
N THR A 43 -12.58 -8.79 3.42
CA THR A 43 -11.30 -8.09 3.36
C THR A 43 -10.82 -7.74 4.76
N LEU A 44 -9.51 -7.81 4.97
CA LEU A 44 -8.85 -7.31 6.16
C LEU A 44 -8.44 -5.85 5.97
N SER A 45 -8.52 -5.06 7.02
CA SER A 45 -8.15 -3.65 7.01
C SER A 45 -6.97 -3.35 7.91
N TRP A 46 -6.00 -2.62 7.39
CA TRP A 46 -4.88 -2.05 8.13
C TRP A 46 -4.55 -0.66 7.58
N ASN A 47 -4.36 0.30 8.48
CA ASN A 47 -4.02 1.70 8.16
C ASN A 47 -4.95 2.34 7.10
N GLY A 48 -6.24 2.03 7.18
CA GLY A 48 -7.27 2.55 6.26
C GLY A 48 -7.28 1.89 4.87
N ARG A 49 -6.49 0.83 4.66
CA ARG A 49 -6.45 0.07 3.40
C ARG A 49 -7.04 -1.32 3.54
N HIS A 50 -7.59 -1.89 2.46
CA HIS A 50 -8.18 -3.22 2.43
C HIS A 50 -7.34 -4.24 1.65
N TYR A 51 -7.20 -5.44 2.22
CA TYR A 51 -6.39 -6.54 1.69
C TYR A 51 -7.25 -7.80 1.59
N ALA A 52 -7.09 -8.56 0.50
CA ALA A 52 -7.77 -9.85 0.29
C ALA A 52 -7.03 -11.03 0.93
N GLY A 53 -5.71 -10.91 1.11
CA GLY A 53 -4.90 -11.96 1.70
C GLY A 53 -5.09 -12.11 3.21
N SER A 54 -4.39 -13.09 3.77
CA SER A 54 -4.29 -13.23 5.23
C SER A 54 -3.17 -12.33 5.77
N LEU A 55 -3.45 -11.63 6.86
CA LEU A 55 -2.48 -10.73 7.48
C LEU A 55 -1.79 -11.45 8.64
N GLU A 56 -0.50 -11.70 8.50
CA GLU A 56 0.35 -12.29 9.53
C GLU A 56 1.17 -11.22 10.24
N VAL A 57 1.14 -11.25 11.57
CA VAL A 57 2.03 -10.49 12.44
C VAL A 57 3.10 -11.43 12.98
N THR A 58 4.36 -11.10 12.70
CA THR A 58 5.54 -11.75 13.30
C THR A 58 6.36 -10.73 14.07
N SER A 59 7.50 -11.14 14.62
CA SER A 59 8.43 -10.25 15.32
C SER A 59 9.87 -10.45 14.89
N ALA A 60 10.60 -9.35 14.76
CA ALA A 60 12.06 -9.29 14.67
C ALA A 60 12.66 -8.66 15.93
N SER A 61 13.99 -8.57 16.01
CA SER A 61 14.68 -8.00 17.19
C SER A 61 14.32 -6.54 17.48
N ASP A 62 13.84 -5.81 16.47
CA ASP A 62 13.56 -4.37 16.50
C ASP A 62 12.07 -4.02 16.36
N GLY A 63 11.15 -5.00 16.43
CA GLY A 63 9.70 -4.76 16.48
C GLY A 63 8.86 -5.82 15.77
N LEU A 64 7.56 -5.55 15.64
CA LEU A 64 6.62 -6.33 14.85
C LEU A 64 6.88 -6.16 13.35
N VAL A 65 6.50 -7.18 12.60
CA VAL A 65 6.47 -7.21 11.13
C VAL A 65 5.06 -7.59 10.70
N LEU A 66 4.49 -6.80 9.80
CA LEU A 66 3.19 -7.08 9.19
C LEU A 66 3.40 -7.61 7.77
N LEU A 67 2.85 -8.79 7.52
CA LEU A 67 2.94 -9.53 6.28
C LEU A 67 1.54 -9.76 5.70
N ASP A 68 1.41 -9.66 4.38
CA ASP A 68 0.22 -10.05 3.63
C ASP A 68 0.54 -11.30 2.80
N HIS A 69 -0.18 -12.39 3.06
CA HIS A 69 -0.11 -13.62 2.28
C HIS A 69 -1.26 -13.64 1.28
N VAL A 70 -0.93 -13.41 0.03
CA VAL A 70 -1.89 -13.06 -1.02
C VAL A 70 -1.59 -13.81 -2.31
N GLY A 71 -2.64 -14.14 -3.06
CA GLY A 71 -2.51 -14.72 -4.40
C GLY A 71 -1.83 -13.75 -5.36
N VAL A 72 -1.15 -14.27 -6.39
CA VAL A 72 -0.39 -13.39 -7.30
C VAL A 72 -1.28 -12.41 -8.07
N ASP A 73 -2.44 -12.84 -8.55
CA ASP A 73 -3.34 -11.95 -9.27
C ASP A 73 -4.00 -10.92 -8.32
N ASP A 74 -4.35 -11.30 -7.09
CA ASP A 74 -4.84 -10.36 -6.06
C ASP A 74 -3.78 -9.33 -5.67
N TYR A 75 -2.51 -9.75 -5.59
CA TYR A 75 -1.38 -8.83 -5.40
C TYR A 75 -1.31 -7.80 -6.53
N LEU A 76 -1.44 -8.25 -7.78
CA LEU A 76 -1.42 -7.36 -8.95
C LEU A 76 -2.62 -6.42 -8.99
N LEU A 77 -3.80 -6.87 -8.59
CA LEU A 77 -4.95 -6.00 -8.42
C LEU A 77 -4.65 -4.86 -7.43
N GLY A 78 -3.88 -5.13 -6.37
CA GLY A 78 -3.47 -4.13 -5.40
C GLY A 78 -2.29 -3.23 -5.79
N ILE A 79 -1.70 -3.39 -6.99
CA ILE A 79 -0.62 -2.52 -7.49
C ILE A 79 -1.18 -1.15 -7.89
N GLN A 80 -0.57 -0.08 -7.37
CA GLN A 80 -1.01 1.31 -7.55
C GLN A 80 0.12 2.18 -8.12
N GLU A 81 0.77 1.68 -9.17
CA GLU A 81 1.93 2.31 -9.82
C GLU A 81 1.54 3.39 -10.83
N VAL A 82 0.37 3.24 -11.47
CA VAL A 82 -0.13 4.16 -12.50
C VAL A 82 -1.60 4.49 -12.25
N PRO A 83 -2.10 5.67 -12.67
CA PRO A 83 -3.52 5.97 -12.61
C PRO A 83 -4.36 4.99 -13.43
N PHE A 84 -5.36 4.37 -12.79
CA PHE A 84 -6.25 3.39 -13.45
C PHE A 84 -7.15 3.98 -14.54
N SER A 85 -7.14 5.31 -14.70
CA SER A 85 -7.84 6.00 -15.79
C SER A 85 -7.09 5.98 -17.12
N TRP A 86 -5.81 5.57 -17.11
CA TRP A 86 -4.95 5.54 -18.29
C TRP A 86 -5.45 4.58 -19.38
N PRO A 87 -4.94 4.72 -20.63
CA PRO A 87 -5.32 3.83 -21.72
C PRO A 87 -5.05 2.35 -21.40
N GLU A 88 -5.91 1.48 -21.90
CA GLU A 88 -5.89 0.02 -21.64
C GLU A 88 -4.51 -0.60 -21.92
N ALA A 89 -3.91 -0.32 -23.07
CA ALA A 89 -2.61 -0.89 -23.44
C ALA A 89 -1.48 -0.48 -22.48
N ALA A 90 -1.55 0.72 -21.87
CA ALA A 90 -0.59 1.14 -20.86
C ALA A 90 -0.80 0.40 -19.53
N LEU A 91 -2.06 0.16 -19.14
CA LEU A 91 -2.39 -0.64 -17.96
C LEU A 91 -1.94 -2.10 -18.13
N GLN A 92 -2.18 -2.70 -19.30
CA GLN A 92 -1.73 -4.05 -19.64
C GLN A 92 -0.20 -4.17 -19.62
N ALA A 93 0.51 -3.19 -20.20
CA ALA A 93 1.97 -3.16 -20.15
C ALA A 93 2.48 -3.06 -18.70
N GLN A 94 1.87 -2.21 -17.87
CA GLN A 94 2.20 -2.09 -16.45
C GLN A 94 1.95 -3.40 -15.69
N ALA A 95 0.82 -4.08 -15.93
CA ALA A 95 0.49 -5.36 -15.28
C ALA A 95 1.53 -6.45 -15.62
N VAL A 96 1.89 -6.60 -16.89
CA VAL A 96 2.92 -7.56 -17.32
C VAL A 96 4.29 -7.21 -16.74
N ALA A 97 4.69 -5.94 -16.75
CA ALA A 97 5.97 -5.51 -16.18
C ALA A 97 6.02 -5.76 -14.66
N ALA A 98 4.94 -5.43 -13.93
CA ALA A 98 4.84 -5.66 -12.50
C ALA A 98 4.91 -7.16 -12.15
N ARG A 99 4.14 -8.00 -12.85
CA ARG A 99 4.13 -9.46 -12.69
C ARG A 99 5.50 -10.07 -13.01
N THR A 100 6.16 -9.59 -14.06
CA THR A 100 7.51 -10.03 -14.45
C THR A 100 8.54 -9.66 -13.39
N TYR A 101 8.50 -8.45 -12.84
CA TYR A 101 9.40 -8.03 -11.78
C TYR A 101 9.19 -8.81 -10.49
N LEU A 102 7.95 -9.16 -10.15
CA LEU A 102 7.63 -10.09 -9.06
C LEU A 102 8.29 -11.45 -9.32
N ALA A 103 8.06 -12.08 -10.48
CA ALA A 103 8.66 -13.37 -10.83
C ALA A 103 10.19 -13.35 -10.76
N TRP A 104 10.82 -12.27 -11.25
CA TRP A 104 12.27 -12.06 -11.12
C TRP A 104 12.71 -11.94 -9.66
N THR A 105 11.94 -11.22 -8.83
CA THR A 105 12.20 -11.02 -7.40
C THR A 105 12.10 -12.31 -6.60
N LEU A 106 11.08 -13.14 -6.86
CA LEU A 106 10.92 -14.45 -6.22
C LEU A 106 12.09 -15.37 -6.56
N ARG A 107 12.46 -15.42 -7.84
CA ARG A 107 13.54 -16.27 -8.33
C ARG A 107 14.89 -15.95 -7.69
N ARG A 108 15.22 -14.67 -7.48
CA ARG A 108 16.50 -14.28 -6.84
C ARG A 108 16.52 -14.59 -5.34
N GLY A 109 15.37 -14.91 -4.75
CA GLY A 109 15.20 -15.08 -3.32
C GLY A 109 15.24 -13.77 -2.54
N ARG A 110 14.86 -13.88 -1.26
CA ARG A 110 14.79 -12.75 -0.33
C ARG A 110 16.14 -12.06 -0.17
N ALA A 111 16.16 -10.74 -0.22
CA ALA A 111 17.35 -9.92 0.01
C ALA A 111 17.00 -8.66 0.81
N GLY A 112 18.02 -8.00 1.38
CA GLY A 112 17.83 -6.78 2.17
C GLY A 112 16.80 -6.99 3.29
N SER A 113 15.88 -6.04 3.44
CA SER A 113 14.77 -6.11 4.40
C SER A 113 13.95 -7.40 4.26
N GLY A 114 13.72 -7.92 3.05
CA GLY A 114 12.96 -9.16 2.88
C GLY A 114 13.65 -10.37 3.50
N LYS A 115 15.00 -10.40 3.48
CA LYS A 115 15.77 -11.45 4.18
C LYS A 115 15.71 -11.28 5.70
N THR A 116 15.76 -10.04 6.17
CA THR A 116 15.73 -9.72 7.61
C THR A 116 14.36 -9.98 8.24
N TYR A 117 13.29 -9.59 7.55
CA TYR A 117 11.92 -9.57 8.07
C TYR A 117 11.01 -10.65 7.47
N GLY A 118 11.53 -11.51 6.60
CA GLY A 118 10.83 -12.73 6.19
C GLY A 118 9.76 -12.55 5.10
N PHE A 119 9.93 -11.58 4.19
CA PHE A 119 9.01 -11.36 3.06
C PHE A 119 9.71 -11.47 1.70
N ASP A 120 8.93 -11.73 0.66
CA ASP A 120 9.42 -11.91 -0.70
C ASP A 120 9.58 -10.58 -1.43
N ILE A 121 8.59 -9.69 -1.27
CA ILE A 121 8.54 -8.35 -1.85
C ILE A 121 7.94 -7.35 -0.86
N CYS A 122 8.30 -6.07 -0.94
CA CYS A 122 7.77 -5.02 -0.07
C CYS A 122 6.66 -4.21 -0.75
N ALA A 123 5.79 -3.58 0.04
CA ALA A 123 4.65 -2.82 -0.48
C ALA A 123 4.96 -1.36 -0.88
N SER A 124 6.23 -0.93 -0.83
CA SER A 124 6.65 0.44 -1.11
C SER A 124 7.34 0.58 -2.46
N SER A 125 7.59 1.82 -2.88
CA SER A 125 8.35 2.15 -4.10
C SER A 125 9.80 1.64 -4.11
N ALA A 126 10.31 1.08 -3.01
CA ALA A 126 11.56 0.34 -3.01
C ALA A 126 11.45 -1.01 -3.75
N CYS A 127 10.23 -1.54 -3.88
CA CYS A 127 9.89 -2.73 -4.64
C CYS A 127 8.84 -2.40 -5.69
N GLN A 128 7.56 -2.40 -5.31
CA GLN A 128 6.43 -1.92 -6.10
C GLN A 128 5.39 -1.33 -5.14
N VAL A 129 4.67 -0.30 -5.58
CA VAL A 129 3.63 0.33 -4.75
C VAL A 129 2.41 -0.60 -4.68
N TYR A 130 2.31 -1.35 -3.58
CA TYR A 130 1.18 -2.21 -3.27
C TYR A 130 0.32 -1.54 -2.19
N GLY A 131 -0.91 -1.18 -2.55
CA GLY A 131 -1.81 -0.43 -1.69
C GLY A 131 -3.09 -1.17 -1.32
N GLY A 132 -3.19 -2.46 -1.64
CA GLY A 132 -4.42 -3.24 -1.45
C GLY A 132 -5.52 -2.86 -2.45
N LEU A 133 -6.75 -3.30 -2.17
CA LEU A 133 -7.86 -3.35 -3.13
C LEU A 133 -8.72 -2.07 -3.20
N ASP A 134 -8.44 -1.05 -2.41
CA ASP A 134 -9.30 0.14 -2.31
C ASP A 134 -9.53 0.85 -3.64
N GLN A 135 -8.47 0.97 -4.46
CA GLN A 135 -8.58 1.62 -5.77
C GLN A 135 -9.30 0.75 -6.79
N VAL A 136 -9.30 -0.57 -6.62
CA VAL A 136 -9.96 -1.53 -7.52
C VAL A 136 -11.48 -1.40 -7.45
N ALA A 137 -12.01 -1.08 -6.25
CA ALA A 137 -13.44 -0.84 -6.05
C ALA A 137 -13.97 0.42 -6.78
N SER A 138 -13.09 1.26 -7.33
CA SER A 138 -13.48 2.48 -8.04
C SER A 138 -13.94 2.21 -9.49
N ALA A 139 -14.61 3.19 -10.11
CA ALA A 139 -15.00 3.09 -11.52
C ALA A 139 -13.79 2.92 -12.46
N ALA A 140 -12.64 3.53 -12.14
CA ALA A 140 -11.40 3.34 -12.88
C ALA A 140 -10.75 1.98 -12.55
N GLY A 141 -10.95 1.47 -11.34
CA GLY A 141 -10.45 0.17 -10.88
C GLY A 141 -10.85 -1.00 -11.77
N LYS A 142 -12.06 -0.99 -12.33
CA LYS A 142 -12.51 -1.99 -13.31
C LYS A 142 -11.63 -2.08 -14.56
N ARG A 143 -10.99 -0.97 -14.97
CA ARG A 143 -10.05 -0.98 -16.10
C ARG A 143 -8.73 -1.64 -15.73
N TRP A 144 -8.27 -1.40 -14.51
CA TRP A 144 -7.08 -2.07 -13.98
C TRP A 144 -7.32 -3.58 -13.81
N GLU A 145 -8.44 -3.95 -13.20
CA GLU A 145 -8.89 -5.34 -13.08
C GLU A 145 -8.91 -6.05 -14.44
N ALA A 146 -9.56 -5.47 -15.45
CA ALA A 146 -9.58 -6.01 -16.81
C ALA A 146 -8.18 -6.12 -17.44
N ALA A 147 -7.26 -5.20 -17.16
CA ALA A 147 -5.87 -5.26 -17.64
C ALA A 147 -5.08 -6.39 -16.96
N VAL A 148 -5.25 -6.59 -15.65
CA VAL A 148 -4.63 -7.69 -14.89
C VAL A 148 -5.15 -9.03 -15.39
N GLU A 149 -6.47 -9.17 -15.58
CA GLU A 149 -7.13 -10.38 -16.07
C GLU A 149 -6.74 -10.71 -17.52
N SER A 150 -6.82 -9.74 -18.43
CA SER A 150 -6.52 -9.95 -19.86
C SER A 150 -5.05 -10.28 -20.14
N THR A 151 -4.17 -10.01 -19.18
CA THR A 151 -2.73 -10.34 -19.24
C THR A 151 -2.34 -11.42 -18.23
N SER A 152 -3.31 -12.12 -17.63
CA SER A 152 -3.02 -13.17 -16.64
C SER A 152 -2.03 -14.18 -17.22
N GLY A 153 -1.02 -14.51 -16.41
CA GLY A 153 0.06 -15.41 -16.77
C GLY A 153 1.11 -14.94 -17.74
N GLN A 154 1.00 -13.72 -18.27
CA GLN A 154 1.99 -13.20 -19.20
C GLN A 154 3.18 -12.58 -18.47
N LEU A 155 4.38 -13.01 -18.83
CA LEU A 155 5.67 -12.47 -18.36
C LEU A 155 6.55 -12.06 -19.53
N LEU A 156 7.53 -11.19 -19.29
CA LEU A 156 8.67 -11.01 -20.20
C LEU A 156 9.78 -11.99 -19.82
N LEU A 157 10.20 -12.82 -20.77
CA LEU A 157 11.26 -13.79 -20.57
C LEU A 157 12.53 -13.40 -21.35
N TYR A 158 13.69 -13.53 -20.72
CA TYR A 158 14.98 -13.48 -21.40
C TYR A 158 15.71 -14.80 -21.21
N LYS A 159 15.94 -15.53 -22.32
CA LYS A 159 16.55 -16.87 -22.32
C LYS A 159 15.80 -17.86 -21.40
N GLY A 160 14.46 -17.85 -21.46
CA GLY A 160 13.58 -18.73 -20.69
C GLY A 160 13.54 -18.42 -19.19
N ARG A 161 13.85 -17.18 -18.79
CA ARG A 161 13.91 -16.74 -17.39
C ARG A 161 13.16 -15.42 -17.25
N PRO A 162 12.41 -15.18 -16.15
CA PRO A 162 11.78 -13.88 -15.93
C PRO A 162 12.81 -12.76 -16.05
N ALA A 163 12.52 -11.78 -16.89
CA ALA A 163 13.38 -10.63 -17.12
C ALA A 163 13.34 -9.69 -15.90
N LEU A 164 14.39 -8.92 -15.68
CA LEU A 164 14.34 -7.79 -14.74
C LEU A 164 13.52 -6.66 -15.38
N ALA A 165 12.21 -6.62 -15.14
CA ALA A 165 11.29 -5.64 -15.73
C ALA A 165 11.22 -4.34 -14.90
N MET A 166 12.29 -3.54 -14.94
CA MET A 166 12.34 -2.23 -14.28
C MET A 166 11.39 -1.23 -14.97
N TYR A 167 10.80 -0.33 -14.20
CA TYR A 167 9.99 0.77 -14.71
C TYR A 167 10.04 1.98 -13.78
N SER A 168 9.85 3.19 -14.32
CA SER A 168 9.81 4.44 -13.55
C SER A 168 8.81 5.43 -14.14
N SER A 169 8.46 6.47 -13.39
CA SER A 169 7.39 7.40 -13.77
C SER A 169 7.59 8.04 -15.15
N THR A 170 8.65 8.81 -15.32
CA THR A 170 8.89 9.58 -16.54
C THR A 170 10.38 9.75 -16.73
N THR A 171 10.82 9.82 -17.97
CA THR A 171 12.22 9.84 -18.36
C THR A 171 12.70 11.17 -18.92
N GLY A 172 11.78 12.12 -19.17
CA GLY A 172 12.14 13.38 -19.83
C GLY A 172 12.64 13.19 -21.27
N GLY A 173 12.20 12.11 -21.93
CA GLY A 173 12.42 11.88 -23.36
C GLY A 173 13.30 10.67 -23.72
N ARG A 174 14.04 10.08 -22.77
CA ARG A 174 14.92 8.93 -23.03
C ARG A 174 15.24 8.12 -21.77
N THR A 175 15.19 6.79 -21.86
CA THR A 175 15.61 5.89 -20.78
C THR A 175 17.14 5.78 -20.70
N ARG A 176 17.67 5.22 -19.61
CA ARG A 176 19.10 4.98 -19.36
C ARG A 176 19.43 3.49 -19.41
N ASN A 177 20.66 3.14 -19.77
CA ASN A 177 21.12 1.76 -19.62
C ASN A 177 21.18 1.38 -18.13
N TYR A 178 21.01 0.10 -17.83
CA TYR A 178 21.06 -0.41 -16.46
C TYR A 178 22.38 -0.08 -15.75
N GLU A 179 23.52 -0.34 -16.38
CA GLU A 179 24.86 -0.11 -15.82
C GLU A 179 25.21 1.38 -15.65
N ASP A 180 24.53 2.27 -16.37
CA ASP A 180 24.72 3.71 -16.27
C ASP A 180 23.96 4.32 -15.07
N VAL A 181 23.10 3.55 -14.41
CA VAL A 181 22.38 3.98 -13.21
C VAL A 181 22.84 3.20 -11.99
N TYR A 182 23.09 1.90 -12.17
CA TYR A 182 23.55 0.99 -11.13
C TYR A 182 25.04 0.69 -11.29
N ALA A 183 25.86 1.59 -10.72
CA ALA A 183 27.32 1.54 -10.82
C ALA A 183 27.90 0.16 -10.46
N GLY A 184 28.89 -0.28 -11.25
CA GLY A 184 29.59 -1.56 -11.04
C GLY A 184 28.77 -2.80 -11.40
N ARG A 185 27.56 -2.65 -11.98
CA ARG A 185 26.77 -3.77 -12.50
C ARG A 185 27.09 -4.04 -13.97
N SER A 186 26.94 -5.30 -14.37
CA SER A 186 27.10 -5.70 -15.77
C SER A 186 25.93 -5.23 -16.63
N PRO A 187 26.16 -4.91 -17.92
CA PRO A 187 25.09 -4.59 -18.85
C PRO A 187 24.03 -5.69 -18.96
N ILE A 188 22.76 -5.28 -18.99
CA ILE A 188 21.63 -6.19 -19.22
C ILE A 188 21.11 -5.96 -20.65
N PRO A 189 21.15 -6.98 -21.54
CA PRO A 189 20.88 -6.78 -22.98
C PRO A 189 19.52 -6.20 -23.34
N TYR A 190 18.51 -6.40 -22.48
CA TYR A 190 17.15 -5.90 -22.68
C TYR A 190 16.83 -4.63 -21.87
N LEU A 191 17.76 -4.11 -21.07
CA LEU A 191 17.60 -2.84 -20.35
C LEU A 191 18.57 -1.80 -20.92
N ARG A 192 18.28 -1.37 -22.15
CA ARG A 192 19.06 -0.39 -22.90
C ARG A 192 18.34 0.94 -22.98
N ALA A 193 19.12 2.00 -23.15
CA ALA A 193 18.63 3.35 -23.37
C ALA A 193 17.88 3.44 -24.72
N VAL A 194 16.59 3.76 -24.65
CA VAL A 194 15.69 3.92 -25.80
C VAL A 194 15.00 5.29 -25.74
N PRO A 195 14.65 5.89 -26.89
CA PRO A 195 13.83 7.10 -26.92
C PRO A 195 12.47 6.88 -26.25
N SER A 196 11.95 7.91 -25.58
CA SER A 196 10.63 7.88 -24.94
C SER A 196 9.92 9.22 -25.16
N PRO A 197 9.55 9.55 -26.41
CA PRO A 197 8.95 10.84 -26.75
C PRO A 197 7.49 10.93 -26.31
N GLY A 198 6.97 12.15 -26.17
CA GLY A 198 5.55 12.40 -25.92
C GLY A 198 5.11 12.22 -24.47
N GLU A 199 6.04 12.15 -23.52
CA GLU A 199 5.73 12.03 -22.10
C GLU A 199 5.11 13.33 -21.54
N GLU A 200 3.79 13.34 -21.37
CA GLU A 200 3.07 14.44 -20.75
C GLU A 200 3.07 14.30 -19.21
N SER A 201 4.20 14.61 -18.58
CA SER A 201 4.34 14.58 -17.12
C SER A 201 4.80 15.93 -16.57
N ALA A 202 4.23 16.34 -15.43
CA ALA A 202 4.69 17.52 -14.70
C ALA A 202 6.10 17.35 -14.09
N PHE A 203 6.71 16.17 -14.25
CA PHE A 203 8.07 15.85 -13.79
C PHE A 203 9.01 15.49 -14.94
N ALA A 204 8.57 15.64 -16.20
CA ALA A 204 9.40 15.39 -17.37
C ALA A 204 10.63 16.32 -17.37
N ASP A 205 10.42 17.58 -17.02
CA ASP A 205 11.45 18.57 -16.72
C ASP A 205 11.18 19.14 -15.32
N TRP A 206 12.24 19.30 -14.53
CA TRP A 206 12.14 19.86 -13.19
C TRP A 206 13.31 20.79 -12.91
N ARG A 207 13.02 21.83 -12.13
CA ARG A 207 14.04 22.75 -11.63
C ARG A 207 13.66 23.33 -10.28
N TYR A 208 14.67 23.65 -9.48
CA TYR A 208 14.53 24.47 -8.28
C TYR A 208 15.87 25.12 -7.92
N GLU A 209 15.80 26.20 -7.14
CA GLU A 209 16.97 26.90 -6.62
C GLU A 209 17.08 26.71 -5.11
N VAL A 210 18.30 26.64 -4.60
CA VAL A 210 18.59 26.58 -3.17
C VAL A 210 19.77 27.48 -2.82
N ARG A 211 19.68 28.24 -1.72
CA ARG A 211 20.82 29.04 -1.24
C ARG A 211 21.99 28.13 -0.89
N GLY A 212 23.21 28.56 -1.17
CA GLY A 212 24.40 27.75 -0.93
C GLY A 212 24.60 27.36 0.53
N SER A 213 24.15 28.18 1.48
CA SER A 213 24.20 27.82 2.91
C SER A 213 23.32 26.61 3.24
N ILE A 214 22.11 26.53 2.65
CA ILE A 214 21.21 25.40 2.85
C ILE A 214 21.79 24.13 2.25
N LEU A 215 22.35 24.22 1.03
CA LEU A 215 23.03 23.08 0.41
C LEU A 215 24.27 22.66 1.22
N GLU A 216 25.04 23.61 1.74
CA GLU A 216 26.19 23.34 2.61
C GLU A 216 25.78 22.57 3.87
N ASP A 217 24.69 22.97 4.54
CA ASP A 217 24.17 22.26 5.73
C ASP A 217 23.82 20.81 5.39
N VAL A 218 23.07 20.58 4.31
CA VAL A 218 22.68 19.24 3.87
C VAL A 218 23.90 18.36 3.60
N LEU A 219 24.89 18.90 2.88
CA LEU A 219 26.11 18.16 2.53
C LEU A 219 27.01 17.92 3.74
N ARG A 220 27.05 18.85 4.71
CA ARG A 220 27.78 18.71 5.96
C ARG A 220 27.17 17.65 6.86
N ASP A 221 25.85 17.68 7.04
CA ASP A 221 25.12 16.68 7.83
C ASP A 221 25.24 15.28 7.23
N ALA A 222 25.31 15.19 5.90
CA ALA A 222 25.60 13.95 5.18
C ALA A 222 27.08 13.50 5.26
N GLY A 223 27.97 14.31 5.84
CA GLY A 223 29.40 14.03 5.96
C GLY A 223 30.17 14.09 4.63
N LEU A 224 29.66 14.85 3.65
CA LEU A 224 30.23 14.92 2.30
C LEU A 224 31.21 16.07 2.09
N ILE A 225 31.25 17.05 3.00
CA ILE A 225 32.17 18.19 2.93
C ILE A 225 32.88 18.41 4.25
N ASP A 226 34.11 18.90 4.15
CA ASP A 226 34.85 19.52 5.24
C ASP A 226 35.15 20.99 4.87
N GLY A 227 34.93 21.91 5.81
CA GLY A 227 34.98 23.35 5.57
C GLY A 227 33.77 23.91 4.79
N VAL A 228 34.04 24.88 3.91
CA VAL A 228 33.03 25.66 3.16
C VAL A 228 32.81 25.07 1.78
N LEU A 229 31.55 24.99 1.34
CA LEU A 229 31.18 24.53 0.01
C LEU A 229 31.68 25.52 -1.06
N VAL A 230 32.51 25.01 -1.97
CA VAL A 230 33.06 25.78 -3.08
C VAL A 230 32.19 25.61 -4.32
N ASP A 231 31.87 24.37 -4.70
CA ASP A 231 31.11 24.07 -5.92
C ASP A 231 30.54 22.64 -5.91
N VAL A 232 29.53 22.40 -6.75
CA VAL A 232 29.01 21.07 -7.05
C VAL A 232 28.96 20.93 -8.56
N VAL A 233 29.80 20.04 -9.10
CA VAL A 233 29.94 19.85 -10.55
C VAL A 233 29.36 18.49 -10.94
N VAL A 234 28.41 18.49 -11.86
CA VAL A 234 27.89 17.27 -12.47
C VAL A 234 28.59 17.04 -13.81
N THR A 235 28.94 15.80 -14.11
CA THR A 235 29.49 15.40 -15.40
C THR A 235 28.65 14.28 -15.97
N GLU A 236 28.00 14.58 -17.08
CA GLU A 236 27.28 13.61 -17.91
C GLU A 236 28.26 12.60 -18.52
N THR A 237 27.82 11.36 -18.58
CA THR A 237 28.50 10.27 -19.24
C THR A 237 27.59 9.72 -20.35
N GLU A 238 28.15 9.52 -21.53
CA GLU A 238 27.47 8.88 -22.67
C GLU A 238 26.93 7.49 -22.30
N ASP A 239 25.88 7.07 -22.99
CA ASP A 239 25.26 5.76 -22.79
C ASP A 239 26.29 4.62 -22.92
N GLY A 240 26.45 3.80 -21.89
CA GLY A 240 27.41 2.71 -21.80
C GLY A 240 28.78 3.11 -21.28
N GLY A 241 29.03 4.40 -21.06
CA GLY A 241 30.23 4.91 -20.40
C GLY A 241 30.18 4.82 -18.87
N GLY A 242 29.04 4.42 -18.30
CA GLY A 242 28.79 4.34 -16.87
C GLY A 242 27.98 5.52 -16.33
N PRO A 243 27.85 5.62 -14.99
CA PRO A 243 27.01 6.63 -14.37
C PRO A 243 27.54 8.05 -14.54
N TRP A 244 26.60 9.00 -14.54
CA TRP A 244 26.92 10.42 -14.38
C TRP A 244 27.60 10.62 -13.03
N LYS A 245 28.54 11.56 -12.98
CA LYS A 245 29.41 11.77 -11.83
C LYS A 245 29.12 13.12 -11.19
N VAL A 246 29.26 13.18 -9.87
CA VAL A 246 29.14 14.41 -9.09
C VAL A 246 30.44 14.61 -8.32
N GLU A 247 31.05 15.78 -8.49
CA GLU A 247 32.17 16.26 -7.68
C GLU A 247 31.68 17.38 -6.75
N ILE A 248 31.71 17.13 -5.45
CA ILE A 248 31.43 18.13 -4.42
C ILE A 248 32.77 18.69 -3.96
N ARG A 249 33.00 19.97 -4.20
CA ARG A 249 34.25 20.66 -3.87
C ARG A 249 34.03 21.54 -2.65
N SER A 250 34.87 21.37 -1.63
CA SER A 250 34.91 22.22 -0.44
C SER A 250 36.33 22.70 -0.17
N THR A 251 36.50 23.63 0.76
CA THR A 251 37.83 24.10 1.16
C THR A 251 38.69 23.00 1.80
N GLY A 252 38.06 21.97 2.37
CA GLY A 252 38.75 20.80 2.95
C GLY A 252 39.04 19.67 1.96
N GLY A 253 38.49 19.70 0.73
CA GLY A 253 38.77 18.65 -0.26
C GLY A 253 37.70 18.49 -1.34
N THR A 254 37.73 17.34 -2.02
CA THR A 254 36.73 16.99 -3.04
C THR A 254 36.20 15.59 -2.80
N THR A 255 34.88 15.48 -2.66
CA THR A 255 34.16 14.21 -2.57
C THR A 255 33.59 13.87 -3.94
N ARG A 256 33.77 12.62 -4.38
CA ARG A 256 33.30 12.14 -5.68
C ARG A 256 32.31 11.01 -5.49
N MET A 257 31.23 11.04 -6.26
CA MET A 257 30.20 9.99 -6.27
C MET A 257 29.45 9.96 -7.59
N THR A 258 28.56 9.01 -7.74
CA THR A 258 27.62 8.94 -8.86
C THR A 258 26.41 9.85 -8.63
N ALA A 259 25.74 10.25 -9.70
CA ALA A 259 24.50 11.03 -9.63
C ALA A 259 23.39 10.27 -8.86
N THR A 260 23.34 8.94 -8.99
CA THR A 260 22.41 8.09 -8.23
C THR A 260 22.68 8.14 -6.72
N GLU A 261 23.95 8.09 -6.30
CA GLU A 261 24.33 8.23 -4.89
C GLU A 261 24.01 9.61 -4.36
N PHE A 262 24.36 10.67 -5.11
CA PHE A 262 24.06 12.05 -4.75
C PHE A 262 22.55 12.27 -4.58
N ARG A 263 21.75 11.78 -5.53
CA ARG A 263 20.28 11.77 -5.43
C ARG A 263 19.82 11.11 -4.13
N GLY A 264 20.36 9.94 -3.80
CA GLY A 264 20.02 9.21 -2.57
C GLY A 264 20.37 9.98 -1.29
N VAL A 265 21.50 10.70 -1.29
CA VAL A 265 21.92 11.58 -0.20
C VAL A 265 20.96 12.76 -0.06
N MET A 266 20.71 13.51 -1.13
CA MET A 266 19.84 14.69 -1.09
C MET A 266 18.40 14.34 -0.68
N ASN A 267 17.86 13.23 -1.16
CA ASN A 267 16.52 12.77 -0.80
C ASN A 267 16.42 12.31 0.66
N ARG A 268 17.53 11.87 1.26
CA ARG A 268 17.57 11.44 2.67
C ARG A 268 17.81 12.60 3.62
N TRP A 269 18.77 13.47 3.29
CA TRP A 269 19.28 14.50 4.20
C TRP A 269 18.64 15.86 3.99
N GLY A 270 18.20 16.19 2.77
CA GLY A 270 17.51 17.45 2.47
C GLY A 270 16.32 17.70 3.39
N PRO A 271 15.28 16.83 3.39
CA PRO A 271 14.12 17.02 4.26
C PRO A 271 14.42 16.91 5.76
N ARG A 272 15.56 16.30 6.15
CA ARG A 272 15.96 16.20 7.57
C ARG A 272 16.59 17.49 8.07
N ALA A 273 17.44 18.11 7.25
CA ALA A 273 18.13 19.35 7.60
C ALA A 273 17.19 20.57 7.43
N HIS A 274 16.40 20.60 6.35
CA HIS A 274 15.54 21.73 5.98
C HIS A 274 14.16 21.25 5.51
N PRO A 275 13.29 20.78 6.42
CA PRO A 275 11.94 20.27 6.09
C PRO A 275 10.98 21.33 5.53
N ASP A 276 11.25 22.61 5.74
CA ASP A 276 10.51 23.74 5.19
C ASP A 276 10.88 24.06 3.74
N ILE A 277 11.98 23.48 3.24
CA ILE A 277 12.52 23.73 1.89
C ILE A 277 12.45 22.47 1.04
N PHE A 278 12.69 21.29 1.61
CA PHE A 278 12.77 20.03 0.88
C PHE A 278 11.63 19.06 1.23
N PRO A 279 11.00 18.42 0.23
CA PRO A 279 11.22 18.61 -1.21
C PRO A 279 10.76 20.01 -1.68
N ALA A 280 11.46 20.56 -2.67
CA ALA A 280 11.20 21.91 -3.17
C ALA A 280 9.83 22.03 -3.85
N SER A 281 9.33 23.26 -3.97
CA SER A 281 8.11 23.55 -4.72
C SER A 281 8.39 23.61 -6.22
N ARG A 282 7.46 23.10 -7.00
CA ARG A 282 7.39 23.25 -8.45
C ARG A 282 7.06 24.69 -8.83
N PRO A 283 7.34 25.10 -10.08
CA PRO A 283 6.93 26.41 -10.60
C PRO A 283 5.41 26.67 -10.52
N ASP A 284 4.59 25.62 -10.52
CA ASP A 284 3.12 25.70 -10.40
C ASP A 284 2.63 25.77 -8.94
N GLY A 285 3.54 25.79 -7.96
CA GLY A 285 3.25 25.89 -6.53
C GLY A 285 2.99 24.55 -5.82
N GLY A 286 2.89 23.43 -6.54
CA GLY A 286 2.79 22.11 -5.90
C GLY A 286 4.16 21.57 -5.46
N PRO A 287 4.27 20.73 -4.43
CA PRO A 287 5.55 20.15 -4.01
C PRO A 287 6.07 19.14 -5.05
N TYR A 288 7.40 19.07 -5.21
CA TYR A 288 8.02 17.91 -5.87
C TYR A 288 7.90 16.66 -4.98
N PRO A 289 7.89 15.44 -5.57
CA PRO A 289 7.76 14.20 -4.80
C PRO A 289 9.01 13.84 -3.97
N GLN A 290 10.17 14.41 -4.29
CA GLN A 290 11.43 14.21 -3.59
C GLN A 290 12.41 15.36 -3.95
N THR A 291 13.53 15.49 -3.24
CA THR A 291 14.52 16.56 -3.45
C THR A 291 15.17 16.52 -4.84
N VAL A 292 15.73 15.39 -5.24
CA VAL A 292 16.33 15.17 -6.57
C VAL A 292 15.57 14.05 -7.25
N LEU A 293 14.87 14.34 -8.36
CA LEU A 293 13.85 13.44 -8.92
C LEU A 293 14.44 12.23 -9.67
N SER A 294 15.59 12.41 -10.31
CA SER A 294 16.23 11.41 -11.17
C SER A 294 17.76 11.52 -11.10
N PRO A 295 18.52 10.52 -11.59
CA PRO A 295 19.98 10.62 -11.72
C PRO A 295 20.43 11.44 -12.95
N THR A 296 19.50 12.05 -13.69
CA THR A 296 19.74 12.84 -14.89
C THR A 296 19.43 14.30 -14.61
N PHE A 297 20.41 14.98 -14.00
CA PHE A 297 20.32 16.38 -13.59
C PHE A 297 21.67 17.09 -13.77
N ASP A 298 21.64 18.41 -13.74
CA ASP A 298 22.79 19.31 -13.68
C ASP A 298 22.64 20.25 -12.48
N VAL A 299 23.77 20.80 -12.02
CA VAL A 299 23.80 21.79 -10.93
C VAL A 299 24.62 22.98 -11.37
N ARG A 300 24.02 24.17 -11.33
CA ARG A 300 24.69 25.42 -11.69
C ARG A 300 24.76 26.35 -10.49
N LYS A 301 25.98 26.74 -10.16
CA LYS A 301 26.22 27.79 -9.16
C LYS A 301 26.04 29.16 -9.80
N GLN A 302 25.13 29.95 -9.25
CA GLN A 302 24.92 31.35 -9.58
C GLN A 302 25.13 32.22 -8.35
N TRP A 303 25.31 33.53 -8.54
CA TRP A 303 25.39 34.50 -7.45
C TRP A 303 24.13 35.34 -7.44
N HIS A 304 23.43 35.36 -6.31
CA HIS A 304 22.30 36.26 -6.12
C HIS A 304 22.82 37.67 -5.76
N PHE A 305 22.26 38.67 -6.42
CA PHE A 305 22.50 40.09 -6.14
C PHE A 305 21.16 40.77 -5.81
N PRO A 306 21.11 41.62 -4.77
CA PRO A 306 19.87 42.27 -4.37
C PRO A 306 19.40 43.29 -5.42
N ASP A 307 18.08 43.37 -5.64
CA ASP A 307 17.44 44.26 -6.63
C ASP A 307 17.66 45.77 -6.35
N SER A 308 18.04 46.13 -5.12
CA SER A 308 18.36 47.53 -4.80
C SER A 308 19.46 47.65 -3.74
N PHE A 309 20.44 48.51 -4.01
CA PHE A 309 21.54 48.87 -3.12
C PHE A 309 21.12 49.89 -2.05
N ARG A 310 19.95 49.71 -1.42
CA ARG A 310 19.37 50.68 -0.47
C ARG A 310 19.67 50.33 0.98
N SER A 311 20.92 50.06 1.31
CA SER A 311 21.49 50.08 2.67
C SER A 311 22.96 49.71 2.53
N GLY A 312 23.83 50.14 3.44
CA GLY A 312 25.28 49.85 3.42
C GLY A 312 25.68 48.37 3.59
N TYR A 313 24.76 47.44 3.34
CA TYR A 313 24.96 45.99 3.34
C TYR A 313 24.45 45.40 2.02
N ILE A 314 25.34 44.77 1.25
CA ILE A 314 25.01 44.04 0.03
C ILE A 314 25.00 42.56 0.39
N ASP A 315 23.81 41.95 0.42
CA ASP A 315 23.65 40.51 0.68
C ASP A 315 23.88 39.74 -0.63
N VAL A 316 25.15 39.39 -0.89
CA VAL A 316 25.55 38.56 -2.04
C VAL A 316 25.83 37.16 -1.54
N TYR A 317 25.08 36.19 -2.05
CA TYR A 317 25.21 34.79 -1.65
C TYR A 317 25.11 33.87 -2.87
N PRO A 318 25.78 32.70 -2.84
CA PRO A 318 25.64 31.72 -3.90
C PRO A 318 24.25 31.07 -3.85
N VAL A 319 23.70 30.79 -5.01
CA VAL A 319 22.49 29.99 -5.22
C VAL A 319 22.88 28.84 -6.14
N TYR A 320 22.43 27.64 -5.80
CA TYR A 320 22.60 26.46 -6.65
C TYR A 320 21.27 26.15 -7.31
N GLU A 321 21.25 26.27 -8.63
CA GLU A 321 20.13 25.88 -9.47
C GLU A 321 20.29 24.40 -9.84
N PHE A 322 19.30 23.60 -9.47
CA PHE A 322 19.17 22.22 -9.91
C PHE A 322 18.22 22.20 -11.09
N GLU A 323 18.66 21.61 -12.20
CA GLU A 323 17.82 21.33 -13.36
C GLU A 323 17.94 19.85 -13.69
N GLY A 324 16.84 19.18 -14.01
CA GLY A 324 16.90 17.79 -14.41
C GLY A 324 15.68 17.30 -15.16
N HIS A 325 15.77 16.05 -15.59
CA HIS A 325 14.80 15.42 -16.45
C HIS A 325 14.28 14.13 -15.82
N GLY A 326 12.98 13.92 -15.89
CA GLY A 326 12.32 12.70 -15.43
C GLY A 326 12.21 12.53 -13.92
N TRP A 327 11.50 11.47 -13.52
CA TRP A 327 11.31 11.06 -12.13
C TRP A 327 11.41 9.53 -12.00
N GLY A 328 12.36 9.10 -11.16
CA GLY A 328 12.67 7.71 -10.91
C GLY A 328 14.07 7.33 -11.40
N HIS A 329 14.32 6.02 -11.57
CA HIS A 329 15.64 5.52 -11.96
C HIS A 329 15.88 5.48 -13.46
N MET A 330 14.86 5.72 -14.31
CA MET A 330 15.00 5.91 -15.76
C MET A 330 15.35 4.66 -16.57
N VAL A 331 15.30 3.46 -15.97
CA VAL A 331 15.74 2.20 -16.60
C VAL A 331 14.53 1.34 -16.94
N GLY A 332 14.49 0.77 -18.14
CA GLY A 332 13.36 -0.03 -18.60
C GLY A 332 12.18 0.85 -19.01
N MET A 333 10.97 0.49 -18.57
CA MET A 333 9.75 1.14 -19.05
C MET A 333 9.48 2.49 -18.39
N SER A 334 9.26 3.52 -19.22
CA SER A 334 8.68 4.79 -18.76
C SER A 334 7.16 4.63 -18.63
N GLN A 335 6.57 4.91 -17.47
CA GLN A 335 5.12 4.82 -17.27
C GLN A 335 4.38 5.85 -18.14
N TYR A 336 4.80 7.12 -18.09
CA TYR A 336 4.24 8.16 -18.95
C TYR A 336 4.54 7.93 -20.43
N GLY A 337 5.67 7.30 -20.75
CA GLY A 337 5.99 6.93 -22.12
C GLY A 337 5.12 5.77 -22.64
N ALA A 338 4.82 4.79 -21.79
CA ALA A 338 3.85 3.73 -22.10
C ALA A 338 2.44 4.32 -22.33
N LYS A 339 2.02 5.28 -21.50
CA LYS A 339 0.78 6.06 -21.73
C LYS A 339 0.82 6.74 -23.11
N ALA A 340 1.87 7.49 -23.42
CA ALA A 340 1.99 8.21 -24.69
C ALA A 340 1.97 7.27 -25.90
N MET A 341 2.65 6.12 -25.82
CA MET A 341 2.61 5.10 -26.86
C MET A 341 1.20 4.49 -27.03
N ALA A 342 0.49 4.24 -25.93
CA ALA A 342 -0.88 3.75 -25.98
C ALA A 342 -1.84 4.78 -26.59
N GLU A 343 -1.68 6.07 -26.26
CA GLU A 343 -2.44 7.18 -26.88
C GLU A 343 -2.14 7.31 -28.38
N ALA A 344 -0.93 6.95 -28.81
CA ALA A 344 -0.54 6.83 -30.22
C ALA A 344 -1.02 5.51 -30.88
N GLY A 345 -1.84 4.70 -30.20
CA GLY A 345 -2.45 3.49 -30.73
C GLY A 345 -1.57 2.24 -30.72
N LYS A 346 -0.48 2.23 -29.93
CA LYS A 346 0.34 1.03 -29.72
C LYS A 346 -0.34 0.07 -28.75
N ASP A 347 -0.27 -1.22 -29.05
CA ASP A 347 -0.68 -2.27 -28.10
C ASP A 347 0.40 -2.50 -27.01
N TYR A 348 0.04 -3.21 -25.94
CA TYR A 348 0.93 -3.46 -24.81
C TYR A 348 2.17 -4.27 -25.18
N GLY A 349 2.06 -5.20 -26.15
CA GLY A 349 3.20 -5.98 -26.63
C GLY A 349 4.24 -5.09 -27.33
N GLN A 350 3.79 -4.13 -28.14
CA GLN A 350 4.63 -3.13 -28.80
C GLN A 350 5.29 -2.18 -27.78
N ILE A 351 4.55 -1.77 -26.75
CA ILE A 351 5.08 -0.95 -25.65
C ILE A 351 6.20 -1.69 -24.92
N LEU A 352 5.93 -2.93 -24.48
CA LEU A 352 6.92 -3.75 -23.77
C LEU A 352 8.13 -4.05 -24.65
N SER A 353 7.92 -4.41 -25.92
CA SER A 353 9.00 -4.64 -26.89
C SER A 353 9.87 -3.41 -27.11
N HIS A 354 9.31 -2.20 -27.04
CA HIS A 354 10.09 -0.97 -27.17
C HIS A 354 11.02 -0.76 -25.96
N TYR A 355 10.47 -0.82 -24.75
CA TYR A 355 11.24 -0.55 -23.52
C TYR A 355 12.18 -1.67 -23.09
N TYR A 356 11.86 -2.90 -23.48
CA TYR A 356 12.65 -4.09 -23.13
C TYR A 356 13.37 -4.69 -24.35
N THR A 357 13.72 -3.86 -25.33
CA THR A 357 14.61 -4.21 -26.47
C THR A 357 14.21 -5.51 -27.19
N GLY A 358 12.93 -5.63 -27.55
CA GLY A 358 12.39 -6.74 -28.35
C GLY A 358 11.75 -7.88 -27.55
N LEU A 359 11.75 -7.82 -26.21
CA LEU A 359 11.00 -8.80 -25.42
C LEU A 359 9.50 -8.64 -25.62
N ALA A 360 8.81 -9.77 -25.75
CA ALA A 360 7.35 -9.82 -25.89
C ALA A 360 6.74 -10.56 -24.69
N PRO A 361 5.48 -10.27 -24.33
CA PRO A 361 4.74 -11.03 -23.34
C PRO A 361 4.54 -12.47 -23.80
N GLU A 362 4.88 -13.43 -22.95
CA GLU A 362 4.72 -14.88 -23.17
C GLU A 362 3.99 -15.50 -21.98
N ALA A 363 3.15 -16.50 -22.23
CA ALA A 363 2.48 -17.25 -21.15
C ALA A 363 3.51 -18.07 -20.37
N ALA A 364 3.59 -17.86 -19.06
CA ALA A 364 4.59 -18.44 -18.18
C ALA A 364 4.12 -18.49 -16.70
N ASP A 365 2.84 -18.82 -16.50
CA ASP A 365 2.21 -18.98 -15.17
C ASP A 365 2.95 -19.92 -14.23
N ASP A 366 3.56 -20.97 -14.80
CA ASP A 366 4.30 -22.00 -14.06
C ASP A 366 5.55 -21.48 -13.35
N LEU A 367 5.97 -20.24 -13.66
CA LEU A 367 7.09 -19.56 -13.00
C LEU A 367 6.69 -18.75 -11.77
N LEU A 368 5.40 -18.72 -11.43
CA LEU A 368 4.85 -18.03 -10.27
C LEU A 368 4.26 -19.04 -9.27
N PRO A 369 4.40 -18.81 -7.95
CA PRO A 369 3.69 -19.57 -6.94
C PRO A 369 2.20 -19.16 -6.90
N GLU A 370 1.37 -19.98 -6.26
CA GLU A 370 -0.04 -19.63 -6.03
C GLU A 370 -0.18 -18.37 -5.14
N ALA A 371 0.69 -18.24 -4.13
CA ALA A 371 0.70 -17.13 -3.20
C ALA A 371 2.13 -16.63 -2.91
N ILE A 372 2.22 -15.37 -2.49
CA ILE A 372 3.46 -14.69 -2.10
C ILE A 372 3.31 -14.06 -0.72
N THR A 373 4.44 -13.75 -0.08
CA THR A 373 4.46 -12.96 1.16
C THR A 373 4.92 -11.53 0.88
N VAL A 374 4.02 -10.57 1.05
CA VAL A 374 4.30 -9.13 0.89
C VAL A 374 4.57 -8.51 2.26
N GLY A 375 5.71 -7.84 2.42
CA GLY A 375 6.01 -7.04 3.61
C GLY A 375 5.28 -5.70 3.56
N LEU A 376 4.23 -5.54 4.37
CA LEU A 376 3.46 -4.30 4.47
C LEU A 376 4.16 -3.26 5.34
N ASP A 377 4.64 -3.66 6.51
CA ASP A 377 5.37 -2.79 7.44
C ASP A 377 6.27 -3.58 8.40
N TRP A 378 7.26 -2.92 9.01
CA TRP A 378 8.18 -3.55 9.96
C TRP A 378 8.84 -2.54 10.89
N LYS A 379 9.30 -3.02 12.06
CA LYS A 379 9.78 -2.22 13.23
C LYS A 379 8.66 -1.53 14.01
N GLU A 380 7.45 -2.03 13.84
CA GLU A 380 6.29 -1.49 14.52
C GLU A 380 6.26 -1.93 15.98
N GLN A 381 5.86 -1.03 16.88
CA GLN A 381 5.67 -1.40 18.30
C GLN A 381 4.25 -1.89 18.56
N THR A 382 3.29 -1.41 17.76
CA THR A 382 1.88 -1.75 17.89
C THR A 382 1.24 -1.88 16.51
N LEU A 383 0.35 -2.84 16.34
CA LEU A 383 -0.47 -2.98 15.13
C LEU A 383 -1.94 -3.15 15.51
N ARG A 384 -2.83 -2.79 14.57
CA ARG A 384 -4.25 -3.08 14.65
C ARG A 384 -4.75 -3.57 13.30
N ILE A 385 -5.35 -4.74 13.28
CA ILE A 385 -5.99 -5.34 12.10
C ILE A 385 -7.49 -5.41 12.38
N SER A 386 -8.28 -4.97 11.41
CA SER A 386 -9.75 -5.02 11.45
C SER A 386 -10.27 -5.85 10.28
N ALA A 387 -11.53 -6.26 10.33
CA ALA A 387 -12.18 -6.97 9.24
C ALA A 387 -13.65 -6.59 9.13
N ASP A 388 -14.17 -6.55 7.90
CA ASP A 388 -15.57 -6.24 7.62
C ASP A 388 -16.50 -7.47 7.72
N GLY A 389 -15.97 -8.57 8.26
CA GLY A 389 -16.68 -9.84 8.38
C GLY A 389 -16.00 -10.78 9.38
N PRO A 390 -16.49 -12.01 9.48
CA PRO A 390 -15.88 -13.03 10.33
C PRO A 390 -14.46 -13.38 9.85
N VAL A 391 -13.58 -13.65 10.81
CA VAL A 391 -12.19 -14.07 10.58
C VAL A 391 -11.83 -15.27 11.43
N SER A 392 -10.84 -16.04 10.97
CA SER A 392 -10.14 -17.01 11.81
C SER A 392 -8.85 -16.39 12.36
N VAL A 393 -8.54 -16.67 13.62
CA VAL A 393 -7.29 -16.26 14.26
C VAL A 393 -6.44 -17.49 14.49
N VAL A 394 -5.26 -17.49 13.88
CA VAL A 394 -4.30 -18.59 13.91
C VAL A 394 -3.06 -18.11 14.66
N VAL A 395 -2.69 -18.81 15.72
CA VAL A 395 -1.50 -18.52 16.53
C VAL A 395 -0.55 -19.70 16.41
N ASP A 396 0.68 -19.44 15.97
CA ASP A 396 1.73 -20.47 15.79
C ASP A 396 1.24 -21.73 15.04
N GLY A 397 0.39 -21.52 14.03
CA GLY A 397 -0.21 -22.57 13.20
C GLY A 397 -1.47 -23.23 13.76
N GLN A 398 -1.90 -22.87 14.97
CA GLN A 398 -3.13 -23.38 15.59
C GLN A 398 -4.26 -22.35 15.52
N THR A 399 -5.41 -22.73 14.99
CA THR A 399 -6.62 -21.87 15.07
C THR A 399 -7.11 -21.80 16.51
N ILE A 400 -7.15 -20.58 17.07
CA ILE A 400 -7.64 -20.32 18.44
C ILE A 400 -9.03 -19.68 18.45
N ALA A 401 -9.43 -19.06 17.35
CA ALA A 401 -10.75 -18.50 17.16
C ALA A 401 -11.19 -18.70 15.70
N ALA A 402 -12.44 -19.10 15.49
CA ALA A 402 -13.08 -19.21 14.19
C ALA A 402 -14.30 -18.29 14.18
N ASP A 403 -14.64 -17.75 13.00
CA ASP A 403 -15.75 -16.82 12.81
C ASP A 403 -15.77 -15.62 13.76
N ALA A 404 -14.57 -15.21 14.22
CA ALA A 404 -14.42 -14.14 15.17
C ALA A 404 -14.67 -12.79 14.53
N ILE A 405 -15.12 -11.83 15.33
CA ILE A 405 -15.52 -10.50 14.88
C ILE A 405 -14.75 -9.45 15.68
N GLY A 406 -14.38 -8.36 15.02
CA GLY A 406 -13.81 -7.17 15.65
C GLY A 406 -12.34 -6.95 15.31
N SER A 407 -11.76 -5.95 15.97
CA SER A 407 -10.40 -5.49 15.71
C SER A 407 -9.40 -6.15 16.65
N TRP A 408 -8.38 -6.75 16.07
CA TRP A 408 -7.29 -7.41 16.77
C TRP A 408 -6.12 -6.45 16.92
N ARG A 409 -5.58 -6.33 18.13
CA ARG A 409 -4.42 -5.48 18.42
C ARG A 409 -3.21 -6.34 18.73
N PHE A 410 -2.04 -5.81 18.42
CA PHE A 410 -0.77 -6.49 18.62
C PHE A 410 0.23 -5.54 19.24
N THR A 411 1.06 -6.03 20.16
CA THR A 411 2.18 -5.28 20.75
C THR A 411 3.46 -6.10 20.72
N TYR A 412 4.60 -5.42 20.65
CA TYR A 412 5.92 -6.05 20.72
C TYR A 412 6.43 -6.12 22.17
N GLU A 413 6.56 -7.33 22.71
CA GLU A 413 7.16 -7.58 24.04
C GLU A 413 8.10 -8.80 23.99
N GLY A 414 9.19 -8.68 23.23
CA GLY A 414 10.11 -9.81 22.96
C GLY A 414 9.55 -10.88 22.01
N GLY A 415 8.34 -10.66 21.50
CA GLY A 415 7.64 -11.41 20.46
C GLY A 415 6.28 -10.77 20.20
N VAL A 416 5.36 -11.51 19.56
CA VAL A 416 4.02 -11.00 19.24
C VAL A 416 3.07 -11.21 20.41
N MET A 417 2.56 -10.12 20.98
CA MET A 417 1.47 -10.17 21.95
C MET A 417 0.15 -9.92 21.23
N LEU A 418 -0.83 -10.81 21.39
CA LEU A 418 -2.17 -10.68 20.82
C LEU A 418 -3.14 -10.13 21.85
N ILE A 419 -3.82 -9.03 21.52
CA ILE A 419 -4.86 -8.44 22.35
C ILE A 419 -6.18 -8.53 21.58
N PRO A 420 -7.14 -9.38 22.03
CA PRO A 420 -8.44 -9.51 21.38
C PRO A 420 -9.29 -8.25 21.54
N PRO A 421 -10.34 -8.08 20.71
CA PRO A 421 -11.29 -7.00 20.90
C PRO A 421 -12.03 -7.11 22.24
N GLU A 422 -12.44 -5.98 22.81
CA GLU A 422 -13.17 -5.93 24.08
C GLU A 422 -14.46 -6.73 23.99
N GLY A 423 -14.73 -7.61 24.96
CA GLY A 423 -15.92 -8.46 24.94
C GLY A 423 -15.81 -9.71 24.03
N PHE A 424 -14.63 -9.98 23.45
CA PHE A 424 -14.36 -11.25 22.77
C PHE A 424 -14.64 -12.45 23.68
N GLY A 425 -15.22 -13.51 23.10
CA GLY A 425 -15.61 -14.72 23.83
C GLY A 425 -16.88 -14.58 24.68
N LEU A 426 -17.61 -13.47 24.53
CA LEU A 426 -18.89 -13.25 25.20
C LEU A 426 -20.04 -13.11 24.18
N PRO A 427 -21.25 -13.58 24.50
CA PRO A 427 -22.43 -13.30 23.69
C PRO A 427 -22.75 -11.80 23.73
N PRO A 428 -23.18 -11.19 22.60
CA PRO A 428 -23.50 -9.78 22.58
C PRO A 428 -24.79 -9.55 23.35
N THR A 429 -24.84 -8.45 24.09
CA THR A 429 -26.09 -7.91 24.66
C THR A 429 -26.30 -6.50 24.12
N LEU A 430 -27.57 -6.10 24.04
CA LEU A 430 -27.99 -4.78 23.58
C LEU A 430 -28.47 -3.96 24.77
N ARG A 431 -27.87 -2.79 24.96
CA ARG A 431 -28.13 -1.84 26.06
C ARG A 431 -28.44 -0.46 25.52
N ASP A 432 -28.83 0.44 26.41
CA ASP A 432 -29.15 1.85 26.10
C ASP A 432 -30.16 1.98 24.96
N VAL A 433 -31.13 1.06 24.92
CA VAL A 433 -32.13 0.98 23.87
C VAL A 433 -33.24 2.00 24.15
N PRO A 434 -33.51 2.96 23.26
CA PRO A 434 -34.62 3.88 23.45
C PRO A 434 -35.95 3.14 23.34
N GLU A 435 -36.89 3.43 24.24
CA GLU A 435 -38.23 2.82 24.21
C GLU A 435 -39.03 3.26 22.97
N MET A 436 -38.89 4.54 22.61
CA MET A 436 -39.57 5.16 21.49
C MET A 436 -38.67 6.18 20.78
N ILE A 437 -38.76 6.22 19.45
CA ILE A 437 -38.10 7.24 18.61
C ILE A 437 -39.17 7.90 17.72
N THR A 438 -39.16 9.22 17.63
CA THR A 438 -40.00 9.97 16.68
C THR A 438 -39.18 10.39 15.47
N GLY A 439 -39.77 10.26 14.28
CA GLY A 439 -39.15 10.65 13.01
C GLY A 439 -40.14 11.40 12.12
N THR A 440 -39.62 12.04 11.09
CA THR A 440 -40.44 12.69 10.06
C THR A 440 -40.47 11.82 8.81
N THR A 441 -41.64 11.71 8.19
CA THR A 441 -41.85 10.98 6.94
C THR A 441 -40.87 11.46 5.86
N GLY A 442 -40.21 10.52 5.16
CA GLY A 442 -39.19 10.83 4.15
C GLY A 442 -37.85 11.33 4.69
N ARG A 443 -37.62 11.29 6.02
CA ARG A 443 -36.31 11.55 6.65
C ARG A 443 -35.75 10.28 7.26
N SER A 444 -34.42 10.19 7.25
CA SER A 444 -33.71 9.10 7.92
C SER A 444 -33.91 9.16 9.44
N LEU A 445 -34.15 8.00 10.03
CA LEU A 445 -34.26 7.80 11.47
C LEU A 445 -32.98 7.13 12.00
N LEU A 446 -32.41 7.71 13.04
CA LEU A 446 -31.24 7.17 13.72
C LEU A 446 -31.68 6.32 14.92
N VAL A 447 -31.25 5.07 14.97
CA VAL A 447 -31.43 4.15 16.09
C VAL A 447 -30.08 3.93 16.75
N SER A 448 -29.94 4.39 17.99
CA SER A 448 -28.71 4.19 18.77
C SER A 448 -28.92 3.11 19.83
N VAL A 449 -27.99 2.16 19.89
CA VAL A 449 -27.93 1.10 20.91
C VAL A 449 -26.47 0.90 21.31
N THR A 450 -26.22 0.34 22.50
CA THR A 450 -24.88 -0.11 22.90
C THR A 450 -24.79 -1.63 22.75
N VAL A 451 -23.77 -2.12 22.05
CA VAL A 451 -23.48 -3.55 21.91
C VAL A 451 -22.32 -3.91 22.84
N THR A 452 -22.44 -4.96 23.66
CA THR A 452 -21.41 -5.26 24.69
C THR A 452 -20.25 -6.14 24.22
N ALA A 453 -20.33 -6.70 23.02
CA ALA A 453 -19.31 -7.55 22.43
C ALA A 453 -19.31 -7.38 20.90
N PRO A 454 -18.19 -7.64 20.22
CA PRO A 454 -18.13 -7.59 18.77
C PRO A 454 -19.17 -8.51 18.16
N ALA A 455 -19.96 -7.96 17.25
CA ALA A 455 -21.09 -8.66 16.67
C ALA A 455 -21.40 -8.12 15.28
N ARG A 456 -22.06 -8.94 14.48
CA ARG A 456 -22.81 -8.45 13.32
C ARG A 456 -24.13 -7.91 13.84
N VAL A 457 -24.47 -6.70 13.41
CA VAL A 457 -25.70 -6.00 13.83
C VAL A 457 -26.52 -5.64 12.60
N ARG A 458 -27.85 -5.76 12.72
CA ARG A 458 -28.79 -5.23 11.72
C ARG A 458 -30.04 -4.66 12.37
N LEU A 459 -30.75 -3.83 11.60
CA LEU A 459 -32.05 -3.27 11.92
C LEU A 459 -33.10 -3.91 11.00
N VAL A 460 -34.20 -4.37 11.57
CA VAL A 460 -35.38 -4.86 10.85
C VAL A 460 -36.56 -3.98 11.23
N VAL A 461 -37.26 -3.48 10.22
CA VAL A 461 -38.38 -2.55 10.37
C VAL A 461 -39.67 -3.27 10.05
N PHE A 462 -40.65 -3.14 10.93
CA PHE A 462 -41.96 -3.76 10.78
C PHE A 462 -43.08 -2.71 10.75
N ARG A 463 -44.11 -2.99 9.95
CA ARG A 463 -45.40 -2.33 10.04
C ARG A 463 -46.46 -3.37 10.38
N GLY A 464 -47.02 -3.28 11.58
CA GLY A 464 -47.81 -4.38 12.15
C GLY A 464 -46.96 -5.65 12.27
N ALA A 465 -47.38 -6.73 11.60
CA ALA A 465 -46.66 -8.01 11.57
C ALA A 465 -45.75 -8.20 10.35
N GLN A 466 -45.76 -7.27 9.40
CA GLN A 466 -45.00 -7.39 8.15
C GLN A 466 -43.64 -6.71 8.27
N VAL A 467 -42.58 -7.39 7.83
CA VAL A 467 -41.27 -6.77 7.59
C VAL A 467 -41.38 -5.87 6.37
N VAL A 468 -41.05 -4.59 6.52
CA VAL A 468 -41.10 -3.60 5.42
C VAL A 468 -39.72 -3.26 4.87
N THR A 469 -38.68 -3.35 5.69
CA THR A 469 -37.27 -3.24 5.25
C THR A 469 -36.34 -3.85 6.29
N GLU A 470 -35.16 -4.27 5.86
CA GLU A 470 -34.07 -4.68 6.75
C GLU A 470 -32.73 -4.15 6.23
N THR A 471 -31.83 -3.78 7.14
CA THR A 471 -30.48 -3.38 6.78
C THR A 471 -29.59 -4.61 6.61
N PRO A 472 -28.59 -4.58 5.71
CA PRO A 472 -27.56 -5.61 5.68
C PRO A 472 -26.88 -5.75 7.05
N TRP A 473 -26.41 -6.96 7.35
CA TRP A 473 -25.57 -7.20 8.52
C TRP A 473 -24.28 -6.41 8.40
N LYS A 474 -23.93 -5.66 9.45
CA LYS A 474 -22.64 -4.97 9.53
C LYS A 474 -21.89 -5.36 10.79
N THR A 475 -20.59 -5.60 10.66
CA THR A 475 -19.69 -5.82 11.79
C THR A 475 -19.61 -4.56 12.65
N ARG A 476 -19.64 -4.75 13.97
CA ARG A 476 -19.51 -3.69 14.99
C ARG A 476 -18.60 -4.17 16.10
N GLU A 477 -17.77 -3.26 16.59
CA GLU A 477 -17.06 -3.42 17.86
C GLU A 477 -18.04 -3.34 19.04
N ALA A 478 -17.58 -3.71 20.23
CA ALA A 478 -18.27 -3.35 21.46
C ALA A 478 -18.32 -1.81 21.61
N GLY A 479 -19.45 -1.30 22.10
CA GLY A 479 -19.70 0.12 22.31
C GLY A 479 -20.98 0.63 21.63
N PRO A 480 -21.15 1.96 21.58
CA PRO A 480 -22.30 2.58 20.94
C PRO A 480 -22.33 2.31 19.43
N VAL A 481 -23.50 1.94 18.93
CA VAL A 481 -23.78 1.66 17.52
C VAL A 481 -24.99 2.46 17.08
N SER A 482 -24.83 3.18 15.97
CA SER A 482 -25.92 3.84 15.28
C SER A 482 -26.31 3.07 14.02
N LEU A 483 -27.61 2.78 13.91
CA LEU A 483 -28.26 2.15 12.75
C LEU A 483 -29.16 3.20 12.12
N ILE A 484 -29.16 3.25 10.79
CA ILE A 484 -29.97 4.22 10.05
C ILE A 484 -31.06 3.46 9.31
N TRP A 485 -32.30 3.84 9.56
CA TRP A 485 -33.40 3.59 8.64
C TRP A 485 -33.56 4.83 7.76
N ASP A 486 -33.50 4.68 6.45
CA ASP A 486 -33.61 5.77 5.47
C ASP A 486 -35.02 6.37 5.34
N GLY A 487 -35.99 5.85 6.10
CA GLY A 487 -37.39 6.27 6.02
C GLY A 487 -38.11 5.68 4.82
N ALA A 488 -37.56 4.64 4.18
CA ALA A 488 -38.20 3.90 3.10
C ALA A 488 -38.84 2.58 3.59
N ALA A 489 -39.98 2.22 3.01
CA ALA A 489 -40.65 0.93 3.16
C ALA A 489 -40.91 0.36 1.76
N THR A 490 -40.43 -0.85 1.48
CA THR A 490 -40.61 -1.51 0.17
C THR A 490 -40.22 -0.65 -1.05
N GLY A 491 -39.18 0.18 -0.94
CA GLY A 491 -38.71 1.07 -2.02
C GLY A 491 -39.48 2.38 -2.18
N GLU A 492 -40.47 2.64 -1.31
CA GLU A 492 -41.25 3.88 -1.28
C GLU A 492 -41.07 4.61 0.05
N VAL A 493 -41.48 5.88 0.12
CA VAL A 493 -41.46 6.64 1.37
C VAL A 493 -42.40 5.99 2.38
N ALA A 494 -41.90 5.71 3.58
CA ALA A 494 -42.67 5.10 4.66
C ALA A 494 -43.80 6.05 5.11
N ALA A 495 -45.05 5.59 5.05
CA ALA A 495 -46.20 6.39 5.46
C ALA A 495 -46.15 6.76 6.97
N PRO A 496 -46.77 7.87 7.39
CA PRO A 496 -46.85 8.23 8.81
C PRO A 496 -47.54 7.15 9.65
N GLY A 497 -47.21 7.14 10.94
CA GLY A 497 -47.76 6.22 11.94
C GLY A 497 -46.71 5.35 12.64
N PRO A 498 -47.17 4.37 13.44
CA PRO A 498 -46.29 3.54 14.24
C PRO A 498 -45.62 2.42 13.43
N TYR A 499 -44.36 2.20 13.73
CA TYR A 499 -43.51 1.12 13.25
C TYR A 499 -42.88 0.42 14.47
N ARG A 500 -42.63 -0.88 14.34
CA ARG A 500 -41.84 -1.62 15.31
C ARG A 500 -40.47 -1.84 14.71
N LEU A 501 -39.42 -1.44 15.41
CA LEU A 501 -38.05 -1.70 15.00
C LEU A 501 -37.48 -2.83 15.85
N MET A 502 -36.73 -3.71 15.22
CA MET A 502 -36.01 -4.79 15.86
C MET A 502 -34.53 -4.62 15.56
N VAL A 503 -33.72 -4.52 16.61
CA VAL A 503 -32.26 -4.57 16.46
C VAL A 503 -31.81 -5.97 16.83
N GLU A 504 -31.05 -6.59 15.94
CA GLU A 504 -30.45 -7.91 16.15
C GLU A 504 -28.93 -7.78 16.16
N ALA A 505 -28.29 -8.40 17.15
CA ALA A 505 -26.85 -8.57 17.21
C ALA A 505 -26.52 -10.06 17.37
N ARG A 506 -25.51 -10.55 16.65
CA ARG A 506 -25.04 -11.93 16.78
C ARG A 506 -23.54 -12.08 16.56
N ASN A 507 -22.94 -13.02 17.29
CA ASN A 507 -21.60 -13.56 17.07
C ASN A 507 -21.62 -15.08 17.29
N THR A 508 -20.45 -15.72 17.37
CA THR A 508 -20.31 -17.17 17.59
C THR A 508 -20.85 -17.64 18.94
N GLU A 509 -20.83 -16.77 19.95
CA GLU A 509 -21.20 -17.09 21.33
C GLU A 509 -22.71 -16.94 21.57
N GLY A 510 -23.42 -16.23 20.70
CA GLY A 510 -24.87 -16.11 20.77
C GLY A 510 -25.45 -14.91 20.03
N SER A 511 -26.71 -14.62 20.32
CA SER A 511 -27.46 -13.51 19.72
C SER A 511 -28.30 -12.76 20.74
N ALA A 512 -28.49 -11.47 20.53
CA ALA A 512 -29.43 -10.63 21.27
C ALA A 512 -30.36 -9.89 20.31
N THR A 513 -31.60 -9.71 20.77
CA THR A 513 -32.64 -8.99 20.03
C THR A 513 -33.37 -8.06 20.97
N VAL A 514 -33.59 -6.82 20.53
CA VAL A 514 -34.40 -5.83 21.25
C VAL A 514 -35.40 -5.19 20.30
N PHE A 515 -36.54 -4.80 20.85
CA PHE A 515 -37.59 -4.11 20.12
C PHE A 515 -37.79 -2.71 20.66
N LEU A 516 -38.07 -1.78 19.76
CA LEU A 516 -38.46 -0.42 20.09
C LEU A 516 -39.57 0.05 19.16
N THR A 517 -40.24 1.13 19.55
CA THR A 517 -41.30 1.75 18.74
C THR A 517 -40.74 2.96 18.00
N ALA A 518 -41.04 3.07 16.71
CA ALA A 518 -40.82 4.31 15.96
C ALA A 518 -42.17 4.91 15.55
N VAL A 519 -42.33 6.22 15.66
CA VAL A 519 -43.51 6.92 15.17
C VAL A 519 -43.08 7.95 14.13
N LEU A 520 -43.52 7.75 12.89
CA LEU A 520 -43.31 8.72 11.82
C LEU A 520 -44.46 9.73 11.81
N THR A 521 -44.13 11.01 11.87
CA THR A 521 -45.06 12.13 11.66
C THR A 521 -44.93 12.67 10.24
N ASP A 522 -45.93 13.42 9.79
CA ASP A 522 -45.82 14.20 8.55
C ASP A 522 -44.68 15.22 8.58
#